data_AF-V4PX16-F1
#
_entry.id   AF-V4PX16-F1
#
_cell.length_a   1.000
_cell.length_b   1.000
_cell.length_c   1.000
_cell.angle_alpha   90.00
_cell.angle_beta   90.00
_cell.angle_gamma   90.00
#
_symmetry.space_group_name_H-M   'P 1'
#
loop_
_entity.id
_entity.type
_entity.pdbx_description
1 polymer ?
#
loop_
_entity_poly.entity_id
_entity_poly.type
_entity_poly.pdbx_seq_one_letter_code
_entity_poly.pdbx_strand_id
1 'polypeptide(L)'
;MKRAMFLAALLGLTAVAVPSCASSPDTPVASAISREPFYAGLVNRAEQLKAQTDGFAPALAVRDRPGFDVYVRDIRALAEDDMKAHLDLKVRGTDSDLKCILKGVSLDLNIKMDAILAANTDRDAAKAYQDMSLLLSDNIDVITTPATAESGLDCVIEFGPAT
;
A
#
# COMPACT_ATOMS: atom_id res chain seq x y z
N MET A 1 -7.51 79.15 29.25
CA MET A 1 -7.66 78.62 27.87
C MET A 1 -7.08 77.21 27.83
N LYS A 2 -7.78 76.30 27.14
CA LYS A 2 -7.53 74.85 27.01
C LYS A 2 -6.08 74.50 26.66
N ARG A 3 -5.55 73.42 27.24
CA ARG A 3 -5.20 72.16 26.51
C ARG A 3 -4.69 71.09 27.49
N ALA A 4 -5.36 69.93 27.44
CA ALA A 4 -4.89 68.67 27.97
C ALA A 4 -3.72 68.15 27.13
N MET A 5 -2.78 67.46 27.77
CA MET A 5 -1.84 66.59 27.07
C MET A 5 -1.63 65.33 27.91
N PHE A 6 -2.20 64.23 27.40
CA PHE A 6 -1.94 62.88 27.85
C PHE A 6 -0.55 62.45 27.37
N LEU A 7 0.23 61.78 28.23
CA LEU A 7 1.32 60.91 27.79
C LEU A 7 1.26 59.62 28.61
N ALA A 8 1.01 58.53 27.90
CA ALA A 8 0.85 57.18 28.44
C ALA A 8 2.19 56.60 28.89
N ALA A 9 2.22 56.04 30.10
CA ALA A 9 3.31 55.20 30.58
C ALA A 9 3.00 53.73 30.28
N LEU A 10 3.97 53.04 29.70
CA LEU A 10 3.95 51.69 29.18
C LEU A 10 4.84 50.78 30.05
N LEU A 11 4.52 49.48 30.07
CA LEU A 11 5.27 48.31 30.60
C LEU A 11 5.15 48.02 32.13
N GLY A 12 4.96 46.78 32.57
CA GLY A 12 5.18 45.50 31.88
C GLY A 12 4.35 44.35 32.46
N LEU A 13 3.94 43.46 31.56
CA LEU A 13 3.35 42.16 31.87
C LEU A 13 4.44 41.11 31.61
N THR A 14 4.97 40.51 32.68
CA THR A 14 5.93 39.41 32.58
C THR A 14 5.17 38.12 32.25
N ALA A 15 5.15 37.73 30.98
CA ALA A 15 4.69 36.43 30.56
C ALA A 15 5.74 35.38 30.97
N VAL A 16 5.38 34.51 31.92
CA VAL A 16 6.11 33.29 32.24
C VAL A 16 5.99 32.34 31.05
N ALA A 17 7.08 32.17 30.30
CA ALA A 17 7.19 31.18 29.26
C ALA A 17 7.26 29.79 29.90
N VAL A 18 6.14 29.07 29.91
CA VAL A 18 6.13 27.62 30.15
C VAL A 18 6.78 26.92 28.95
N PRO A 19 7.74 26.01 29.15
CA PRO A 19 8.34 25.24 28.07
C PRO A 19 7.26 24.31 27.51
N SER A 20 6.77 24.64 26.32
CA SER A 20 5.91 23.76 25.55
C SER A 20 6.79 22.61 25.06
N CYS A 21 6.58 21.41 25.58
CA CYS A 21 7.08 20.19 24.96
C CYS A 21 6.44 20.10 23.57
N ALA A 22 7.14 20.61 22.56
CA ALA A 22 6.79 20.36 21.18
C ALA A 22 6.97 18.85 20.95
N SER A 23 5.87 18.11 20.96
CA SER A 23 5.84 16.77 20.38
C SER A 23 6.28 16.91 18.93
N SER A 24 7.45 16.37 18.58
CA SER A 24 7.85 16.23 17.19
C SER A 24 6.71 15.52 16.44
N PRO A 25 6.36 15.93 15.22
CA PRO A 25 5.43 15.15 14.41
C PRO A 25 6.05 13.76 14.23
N ASP A 26 5.40 12.74 14.80
CA ASP A 26 5.72 11.34 14.54
C ASP A 26 5.58 11.15 13.03
N THR A 27 6.72 11.13 12.34
CA THR A 27 6.74 10.66 10.96
C THR A 27 6.27 9.21 11.03
N PRO A 28 5.21 8.80 10.28
CA PRO A 28 4.72 7.44 10.34
C PRO A 28 5.88 6.48 10.12
N VAL A 29 6.23 5.72 11.15
CA VAL A 29 7.37 4.80 11.08
C VAL A 29 6.92 3.64 10.21
N ALA A 30 7.43 3.54 8.98
CA ALA A 30 7.14 2.44 8.07
C ALA A 30 7.18 1.08 8.79
N SER A 31 6.30 0.16 8.40
CA SER A 31 6.15 -1.14 9.06
C SER A 31 7.50 -1.85 9.21
N ALA A 32 7.79 -2.43 10.37
CA ALA A 32 9.08 -3.08 10.61
C ALA A 32 9.34 -4.20 9.59
N ILE A 33 8.29 -4.95 9.22
CA ILE A 33 8.34 -6.01 8.23
C ILE A 33 8.72 -5.51 6.84
N SER A 34 8.30 -4.30 6.45
CA SER A 34 8.60 -3.72 5.13
C SER A 34 10.10 -3.50 4.90
N ARG A 35 10.90 -3.47 5.97
CA ARG A 35 12.36 -3.30 5.91
C ARG A 35 13.11 -4.63 5.81
N GLU A 36 12.43 -5.76 6.00
CA GLU A 36 13.04 -7.06 5.82
C GLU A 36 13.27 -7.33 4.31
N PRO A 37 14.43 -7.87 3.89
CA PRO A 37 14.80 -7.94 2.48
C PRO A 37 13.78 -8.62 1.55
N PHE A 38 13.10 -9.65 2.06
CA PHE A 38 12.08 -10.37 1.28
C PHE A 38 10.85 -9.48 1.00
N TYR A 39 10.32 -8.82 2.02
CA TYR A 39 9.15 -7.94 1.92
C TYR A 39 9.47 -6.63 1.20
N ALA A 40 10.63 -6.04 1.43
CA ALA A 40 11.12 -4.92 0.63
C ALA A 40 11.21 -5.29 -0.86
N GLY A 41 11.62 -6.53 -1.16
CA GLY A 41 11.62 -7.09 -2.50
C GLY A 41 10.23 -7.18 -3.12
N LEU A 42 9.20 -7.58 -2.36
CA LEU A 42 7.81 -7.60 -2.82
C LEU A 42 7.32 -6.20 -3.20
N VAL A 43 7.51 -5.23 -2.31
CA VAL A 43 7.13 -3.83 -2.54
C VAL A 43 7.75 -3.29 -3.81
N ASN A 44 9.08 -3.44 -3.97
CA ASN A 44 9.78 -2.97 -5.17
C ASN A 44 9.25 -3.62 -6.46
N ARG A 45 8.91 -4.92 -6.43
CA ARG A 45 8.34 -5.62 -7.60
C ARG A 45 6.93 -5.13 -7.90
N ALA A 46 6.09 -4.96 -6.89
CA ALA A 46 4.74 -4.41 -7.03
C ALA A 46 4.77 -2.99 -7.60
N GLU A 47 5.67 -2.12 -7.14
CA GLU A 47 5.88 -0.77 -7.69
C GLU A 47 6.26 -0.80 -9.18
N GLN A 48 7.21 -1.65 -9.56
CA GLN A 48 7.63 -1.80 -10.96
C GLN A 48 6.49 -2.29 -11.84
N LEU A 49 5.74 -3.30 -11.39
CA LEU A 49 4.60 -3.84 -12.13
C LEU A 49 3.45 -2.84 -12.20
N LYS A 50 3.23 -2.06 -11.15
CA LYS A 50 2.24 -0.97 -11.14
C LYS A 50 2.61 0.09 -12.17
N ALA A 51 3.87 0.54 -12.19
CA ALA A 51 4.34 1.52 -13.16
C ALA A 51 4.21 1.01 -14.61
N GLN A 52 4.47 -0.29 -14.85
CA GLN A 52 4.23 -0.90 -16.15
C GLN A 52 2.74 -0.92 -16.51
N THR A 53 1.88 -1.30 -15.57
CA THR A 53 0.42 -1.34 -15.73
C THR A 53 -0.13 0.05 -16.08
N ASP A 54 0.29 1.07 -15.34
CA ASP A 54 -0.11 2.46 -15.53
C ASP A 54 0.42 3.06 -16.84
N GLY A 55 1.54 2.54 -17.34
CA GLY A 55 2.13 2.93 -18.62
C GLY A 55 1.42 2.34 -19.84
N PHE A 56 0.54 1.36 -19.67
CA PHE A 56 -0.25 0.82 -20.77
C PHE A 56 -1.37 1.78 -21.17
N ALA A 57 -1.57 1.96 -22.48
CA ALA A 57 -2.80 2.53 -22.99
C ALA A 57 -3.87 1.43 -22.94
N PRO A 58 -4.80 1.43 -21.97
CA PRO A 58 -5.43 0.20 -21.52
C PRO A 58 -6.54 -0.23 -22.49
N ALA A 59 -6.14 -1.09 -23.43
CA ALA A 59 -6.93 -1.59 -24.56
C ALA A 59 -6.48 -3.02 -24.89
N LEU A 60 -7.25 -3.73 -25.72
CA LEU A 60 -6.94 -5.12 -26.09
C LEU A 60 -5.56 -5.27 -26.76
N ALA A 61 -5.22 -4.30 -27.62
CA ALA A 61 -3.96 -4.30 -28.38
C ALA A 61 -2.68 -4.27 -27.51
N VAL A 62 -2.78 -3.98 -26.21
CA VAL A 62 -1.63 -4.07 -25.29
C VAL A 62 -1.09 -5.49 -25.22
N ARG A 63 -1.96 -6.50 -25.33
CA ARG A 63 -1.61 -7.91 -25.23
C ARG A 63 -0.69 -8.39 -26.36
N ASP A 64 -0.73 -7.70 -27.49
CA ASP A 64 0.07 -8.03 -28.67
C ASP A 64 1.45 -7.33 -28.65
N ARG A 65 1.73 -6.52 -27.63
CA ARG A 65 3.02 -5.81 -27.51
C ARG A 65 4.13 -6.79 -27.13
N PRO A 66 5.37 -6.57 -27.62
CA PRO A 66 6.53 -7.31 -27.14
C PRO A 66 6.69 -7.18 -25.62
N GLY A 67 6.95 -8.30 -24.94
CA GLY A 67 7.14 -8.34 -23.49
C GLY A 67 5.84 -8.42 -22.67
N PHE A 68 4.67 -8.52 -23.31
CA PHE A 68 3.43 -8.74 -22.57
C PHE A 68 3.42 -10.12 -21.85
N ASP A 69 4.02 -11.13 -22.46
CA ASP A 69 4.23 -12.46 -21.86
C ASP A 69 5.12 -12.40 -20.60
N VAL A 70 6.16 -11.56 -20.64
CA VAL A 70 7.02 -11.26 -19.49
C VAL A 70 6.21 -10.59 -18.38
N TYR A 71 5.41 -9.58 -18.70
CA TYR A 71 4.52 -8.93 -17.74
C TYR A 71 3.55 -9.92 -17.07
N VAL A 72 2.92 -10.81 -17.86
CA VAL A 72 2.04 -11.87 -17.33
C VAL A 72 2.79 -12.76 -16.35
N ARG A 73 3.98 -13.26 -16.73
CA ARG A 73 4.80 -14.12 -15.87
C ARG A 73 5.18 -13.40 -14.57
N ASP A 74 5.57 -12.14 -14.66
CA ASP A 74 6.07 -11.39 -13.50
C ASP A 74 4.93 -11.07 -12.51
N ILE A 75 3.70 -10.81 -12.97
CA ILE A 75 2.51 -10.73 -12.11
C ILE A 75 2.26 -12.05 -11.38
N ARG A 76 2.35 -13.19 -12.08
CA ARG A 76 2.16 -14.51 -11.46
C ARG A 76 3.25 -14.83 -10.44
N ALA A 77 4.50 -14.46 -10.74
CA ALA A 77 5.61 -14.62 -9.82
C ALA A 77 5.44 -13.77 -8.55
N LEU A 78 4.95 -12.52 -8.68
CA LEU A 78 4.60 -11.70 -7.52
C LEU A 78 3.52 -12.38 -6.66
N ALA A 79 2.46 -12.88 -7.30
CA ALA A 79 1.39 -13.59 -6.59
C ALA A 79 1.90 -14.83 -5.83
N GLU A 80 2.80 -15.62 -6.40
CA GLU A 80 3.44 -16.74 -5.72
C GLU A 80 4.28 -16.29 -4.52
N ASP A 81 5.00 -15.18 -4.64
CA ASP A 81 5.81 -14.63 -3.55
C ASP A 81 4.95 -14.04 -2.42
N ASP A 82 3.81 -13.42 -2.73
CA ASP A 82 2.83 -13.00 -1.71
C ASP A 82 2.27 -14.21 -0.94
N MET A 83 2.04 -15.34 -1.61
CA MET A 83 1.65 -16.58 -0.93
C MET A 83 2.77 -17.10 -0.03
N LYS A 84 4.04 -17.02 -0.47
CA LYS A 84 5.18 -17.38 0.38
C LYS A 84 5.26 -16.46 1.61
N ALA A 85 4.97 -15.17 1.44
CA ALA A 85 4.92 -14.21 2.54
C ALA A 85 3.79 -14.52 3.54
N HIS A 86 2.60 -14.87 3.05
CA HIS A 86 1.52 -15.38 3.91
C HIS A 86 2.00 -16.57 4.76
N LEU A 87 2.66 -17.55 4.14
CA LEU A 87 3.13 -18.76 4.82
C LEU A 87 4.26 -18.46 5.82
N ASP A 88 5.20 -17.58 5.48
CA ASP A 88 6.25 -17.11 6.40
C ASP A 88 5.65 -16.49 7.66
N LEU A 89 4.73 -15.54 7.52
CA LEU A 89 4.07 -14.89 8.66
C LEU A 89 3.21 -15.83 9.48
N LYS A 90 2.55 -16.78 8.82
CA LYS A 90 1.82 -17.84 9.51
C LYS A 90 2.74 -18.68 10.39
N VAL A 91 3.92 -19.06 9.90
CA VAL A 91 4.91 -19.83 10.67
C VAL A 91 5.47 -19.02 11.83
N ARG A 92 5.73 -17.73 11.62
CA ARG A 92 6.23 -16.82 12.66
C ARG A 92 5.18 -16.47 13.71
N GLY A 93 3.90 -16.65 13.43
CA GLY A 93 2.80 -16.35 14.35
C GLY A 93 2.66 -14.85 14.65
N THR A 94 3.01 -13.99 13.69
CA THR A 94 3.07 -12.53 13.87
C THR A 94 2.29 -11.78 12.77
N ASP A 95 2.30 -10.44 12.84
CA ASP A 95 1.74 -9.49 11.87
C ASP A 95 0.24 -9.68 11.55
N SER A 96 -0.52 -10.18 12.53
CA SER A 96 -1.98 -10.41 12.54
C SER A 96 -2.66 -10.54 11.19
N ASP A 97 -3.21 -9.45 10.66
CA ASP A 97 -4.09 -9.49 9.51
C ASP A 97 -3.27 -9.50 8.22
N LEU A 98 -2.04 -8.98 8.24
CA LEU A 98 -1.16 -8.90 7.08
C LEU A 98 -0.98 -10.28 6.45
N LYS A 99 -0.81 -11.34 7.25
CA LYS A 99 -0.71 -12.70 6.71
C LYS A 99 -1.96 -13.06 5.89
N CYS A 100 -3.17 -12.74 6.35
CA CYS A 100 -4.40 -13.07 5.62
C CYS A 100 -4.57 -12.18 4.39
N ILE A 101 -4.22 -10.89 4.53
CA ILE A 101 -4.23 -9.93 3.42
C ILE A 101 -3.31 -10.39 2.30
N LEU A 102 -2.08 -10.83 2.59
CA LEU A 102 -1.15 -11.33 1.58
C LEU A 102 -1.67 -12.59 0.85
N LYS A 103 -2.41 -13.46 1.55
CA LYS A 103 -3.14 -14.57 0.90
C LYS A 103 -4.19 -14.03 -0.07
N GLY A 104 -5.01 -13.07 0.37
CA GLY A 104 -6.03 -12.42 -0.48
C GLY A 104 -5.43 -11.78 -1.72
N VAL A 105 -4.38 -10.96 -1.55
CA VAL A 105 -3.67 -10.28 -2.64
C VAL A 105 -3.07 -11.27 -3.63
N SER A 106 -2.43 -12.34 -3.15
CA SER A 106 -1.91 -13.42 -4.01
C SER A 106 -2.99 -14.03 -4.91
N LEU A 107 -4.16 -14.33 -4.35
CA LEU A 107 -5.27 -14.90 -5.11
C LEU A 107 -5.85 -13.87 -6.10
N ASP A 108 -6.03 -12.63 -5.66
CA ASP A 108 -6.59 -11.58 -6.49
C ASP A 108 -5.68 -11.19 -7.65
N LEU A 109 -4.35 -11.21 -7.49
CA LEU A 109 -3.40 -10.92 -8.57
C LEU A 109 -3.60 -11.89 -9.74
N ASN A 110 -3.81 -13.18 -9.41
CA ASN A 110 -4.13 -14.18 -10.40
C ASN A 110 -5.47 -13.89 -11.10
N ILE A 111 -6.52 -13.60 -10.32
CA ILE A 111 -7.86 -13.29 -10.83
C ILE A 111 -7.83 -12.04 -11.75
N LYS A 112 -7.15 -10.97 -11.35
CA LYS A 112 -7.07 -9.74 -12.17
C LYS A 112 -6.26 -9.97 -13.44
N MET A 113 -5.20 -10.77 -13.38
CA MET A 113 -4.42 -11.13 -14.56
C MET A 113 -5.26 -11.96 -15.54
N ASP A 114 -6.05 -12.92 -15.04
CA ASP A 114 -7.00 -13.67 -15.86
C ASP A 114 -8.07 -12.77 -16.48
N ALA A 115 -8.55 -11.76 -15.76
CA ALA A 115 -9.52 -10.79 -16.29
C ALA A 115 -8.94 -9.97 -17.47
N ILE A 116 -7.68 -9.54 -17.39
CA ILE A 116 -7.01 -8.86 -18.52
C ILE A 116 -6.90 -9.79 -19.74
N LEU A 117 -6.56 -11.06 -19.53
CA LEU A 117 -6.43 -12.07 -20.60
C LEU A 117 -7.78 -12.46 -21.21
N ALA A 118 -8.84 -12.45 -20.41
CA ALA A 118 -10.19 -12.81 -20.81
C ALA A 118 -11.00 -11.65 -21.38
N ALA A 119 -10.53 -10.40 -21.24
CA ALA A 119 -11.20 -9.23 -21.79
C ALA A 119 -11.40 -9.37 -23.31
N ASN A 120 -12.62 -9.08 -23.78
CA ASN A 120 -13.00 -9.16 -25.20
C ASN A 120 -13.40 -7.81 -25.79
N THR A 121 -13.42 -6.75 -24.97
CA THR A 121 -13.67 -5.37 -25.41
C THR A 121 -12.62 -4.44 -24.80
N ASP A 122 -12.35 -3.31 -25.45
CA ASP A 122 -11.44 -2.30 -24.89
C ASP A 122 -11.95 -1.73 -23.56
N ARG A 123 -13.28 -1.69 -23.36
CA ARG A 123 -13.87 -1.30 -22.08
C ARG A 123 -13.52 -2.27 -20.97
N ASP A 124 -13.66 -3.58 -21.23
CA ASP A 124 -13.36 -4.62 -20.24
C ASP A 124 -11.85 -4.65 -19.96
N ALA A 125 -11.03 -4.49 -20.99
CA ALA A 125 -9.58 -4.37 -20.85
C ALA A 125 -9.22 -3.15 -19.99
N ALA A 126 -9.81 -1.99 -20.26
CA ALA A 126 -9.59 -0.77 -19.49
C ALA A 126 -9.90 -0.96 -18.01
N LYS A 127 -11.05 -1.57 -17.69
CA LYS A 127 -11.42 -1.92 -16.32
C LYS A 127 -10.44 -2.91 -15.69
N ALA A 128 -10.06 -3.97 -16.40
CA ALA A 128 -9.17 -4.99 -15.87
C ALA A 128 -7.76 -4.45 -15.55
N TYR A 129 -7.20 -3.59 -16.41
CA TYR A 129 -5.93 -2.91 -16.13
C TYR A 129 -6.04 -1.93 -14.95
N GLN A 130 -7.15 -1.20 -14.83
CA GLN A 130 -7.39 -0.34 -13.67
C GLN A 130 -7.46 -1.15 -12.37
N ASP A 131 -8.23 -2.24 -12.36
CA ASP A 131 -8.37 -3.12 -11.19
C ASP A 131 -7.01 -3.73 -10.79
N MET A 132 -6.17 -4.11 -11.77
CA MET A 132 -4.81 -4.58 -11.52
C MET A 132 -3.91 -3.49 -10.92
N SER A 133 -3.97 -2.26 -11.45
CA SER A 133 -3.17 -1.14 -10.93
C SER A 133 -3.52 -0.80 -9.48
N LEU A 134 -4.82 -0.85 -9.14
CA LEU A 134 -5.29 -0.64 -7.77
C LEU A 134 -4.80 -1.76 -6.85
N LEU A 135 -4.93 -3.02 -7.26
CA LEU A 135 -4.45 -4.15 -6.46
C LEU A 135 -2.94 -4.12 -6.21
N LEU A 136 -2.14 -3.69 -7.20
CA LEU A 136 -0.70 -3.53 -7.02
C LEU A 136 -0.37 -2.38 -6.05
N SER A 137 -1.20 -1.33 -6.01
CA SER A 137 -1.12 -0.28 -4.98
C SER A 137 -1.43 -0.84 -3.60
N ASP A 138 -2.52 -1.62 -3.50
CA ASP A 138 -2.91 -2.25 -2.22
C ASP A 138 -1.82 -3.18 -1.70
N ASN A 139 -1.15 -3.95 -2.57
CA ASN A 139 -0.01 -4.81 -2.19
C ASN A 139 1.12 -4.00 -1.52
N ILE A 140 1.47 -2.85 -2.12
CA ILE A 140 2.49 -1.94 -1.57
C ILE A 140 2.04 -1.38 -0.22
N ASP A 141 0.80 -0.88 -0.17
CA ASP A 141 0.27 -0.17 0.99
C ASP A 141 0.15 -1.11 2.19
N VAL A 142 -0.32 -2.35 2.01
CA VAL A 142 -0.51 -3.29 3.13
C VAL A 142 0.82 -3.74 3.74
N ILE A 143 1.89 -3.84 2.96
CA ILE A 143 3.22 -4.22 3.48
C ILE A 143 3.89 -3.04 4.19
N THR A 144 3.77 -1.82 3.64
CA THR A 144 4.49 -0.63 4.11
C THR A 144 3.76 0.08 5.26
N THR A 145 2.44 -0.03 5.31
CA THR A 145 1.62 0.59 6.35
C THR A 145 1.94 -0.03 7.71
N PRO A 146 2.25 0.78 8.73
CA PRO A 146 2.56 0.26 10.05
C PRO A 146 1.37 -0.52 10.60
N ALA A 147 1.62 -1.69 11.19
CA ALA A 147 0.60 -2.48 11.86
C ALA A 147 0.02 -1.68 13.02
N THR A 148 -1.13 -1.05 12.79
CA THR A 148 -1.83 -0.19 13.76
C THR A 148 -3.20 -0.74 14.13
N ALA A 149 -3.66 -1.78 13.44
CA ALA A 149 -4.93 -2.43 13.65
C ALA A 149 -4.78 -3.96 13.57
N GLU A 150 -5.44 -4.63 14.51
CA GLU A 150 -5.58 -6.07 14.60
C GLU A 150 -7.09 -6.32 14.60
N SER A 151 -7.66 -6.73 13.47
CA SER A 151 -9.11 -6.93 13.37
C SER A 151 -9.57 -8.26 13.98
N GLY A 152 -8.62 -9.13 14.36
CA GLY A 152 -8.90 -10.48 14.82
C GLY A 152 -9.30 -11.42 13.67
N LEU A 153 -8.96 -11.06 12.44
CA LEU A 153 -9.20 -11.88 11.25
C LEU A 153 -8.44 -13.20 11.34
N ASP A 154 -9.16 -14.31 11.40
CA ASP A 154 -8.61 -15.64 11.19
C ASP A 154 -8.71 -15.99 9.70
N CYS A 155 -7.57 -16.19 9.03
CA CYS A 155 -7.51 -16.52 7.62
C CYS A 155 -8.30 -17.78 7.25
N VAL A 156 -8.55 -18.67 8.23
CA VAL A 156 -9.36 -19.88 8.05
C VAL A 156 -10.83 -19.53 7.77
N ILE A 157 -11.35 -18.48 8.43
CA ILE A 157 -12.74 -18.06 8.27
C ILE A 157 -12.98 -17.44 6.89
N GLU A 158 -12.02 -16.64 6.39
CA GLU A 158 -12.20 -15.92 5.13
C GLU A 158 -11.82 -16.73 3.88
N PHE A 159 -10.82 -17.61 3.98
CA PHE A 159 -10.23 -18.24 2.80
C PHE A 159 -10.10 -19.76 2.89
N GLY A 160 -10.69 -20.39 3.91
CA GLY A 160 -10.58 -21.83 4.14
C GLY A 160 -9.17 -22.31 4.55
N PRO A 161 -8.99 -23.62 4.81
CA PRO A 161 -7.71 -24.18 5.23
C PRO A 161 -6.62 -23.96 4.17
N ALA A 162 -5.39 -23.71 4.61
CA ALA A 162 -4.21 -23.70 3.74
C ALA A 162 -3.89 -25.15 3.38
N THR A 163 -4.26 -25.57 2.16
CA THR A 163 -3.80 -26.83 1.57
C THR A 163 -2.45 -26.64 0.91
#